data_AF-A0A7L1SXT3-F1
#
_entry.id   AF-A0A7L1SXT3-F1
#
_cell.length_a   1.000
_cell.length_b   1.000
_cell.length_c   1.000
_cell.angle_alpha   90.00
_cell.angle_beta   90.00
_cell.angle_gamma   90.00
#
_symmetry.space_group_name_H-M   'P 1'
#
loop_
_entity.id
_entity.type
_entity.pdbx_description
1 polymer ?
#
loop_
_entity_poly.entity_id
_entity_poly.type
_entity_poly.pdbx_seq_one_letter_code
_entity_poly.pdbx_strand_id
1 'polypeptide(L)'
;SENILSSANRLLLHEGKLTLAESTRLLDVYLFLFDDFLLITKIKRNKKKYGGSDTGLIPVCPSLTPELQSFIREGGFCTVLDQPIPLDRLTLKNVDPI
;
A
#
# COMPACT_ATOMS: atom_id res chain seq x y z
N SER A 1 5.46 -18.93 -10.54
CA SER A 1 4.84 -18.15 -9.46
C SER A 1 4.03 -17.04 -10.09
N GLU A 2 2.71 -17.22 -10.14
CA GLU A 2 1.78 -16.25 -10.71
C GLU A 2 1.80 -14.97 -9.83
N ASN A 3 2.10 -13.82 -10.43
CA ASN A 3 2.08 -12.55 -9.73
C ASN A 3 0.61 -12.23 -9.42
N ILE A 4 0.20 -12.22 -8.14
CA ILE A 4 -1.20 -11.99 -7.78
C ILE A 4 -1.70 -10.67 -8.40
N LEU A 5 -0.83 -9.66 -8.55
CA LEU A 5 -1.15 -8.36 -9.17
C LEU A 5 -1.30 -8.39 -10.70
N SER A 6 -1.02 -9.50 -11.39
CA SER A 6 -1.02 -9.58 -12.87
C SER A 6 -2.29 -10.17 -13.48
N SER A 7 -3.37 -10.35 -12.71
CA SER A 7 -4.66 -10.70 -13.30
C SER A 7 -5.14 -9.52 -14.15
N ALA A 8 -5.28 -9.73 -15.46
CA ALA A 8 -5.62 -8.69 -16.44
C ALA A 8 -6.98 -7.98 -16.17
N ASN A 9 -7.80 -8.52 -15.27
CA ASN A 9 -9.13 -8.02 -14.95
C ASN A 9 -9.23 -7.32 -13.60
N ARG A 10 -8.14 -7.26 -12.83
CA ARG A 10 -8.20 -6.70 -11.48
C ARG A 10 -8.20 -5.18 -11.51
N LEU A 11 -9.18 -4.57 -10.84
CA LEU A 11 -9.34 -3.12 -10.81
C LEU A 11 -8.97 -2.57 -9.43
N LEU A 12 -8.02 -1.63 -9.40
CA LEU A 12 -7.78 -0.82 -8.21
C LEU A 12 -8.91 0.21 -8.07
N LEU A 13 -9.78 0.03 -7.08
CA LEU A 13 -10.92 0.91 -6.83
C LEU A 13 -10.51 2.13 -6.02
N HIS A 14 -9.76 1.91 -4.94
CA HIS A 14 -9.31 2.97 -4.04
C HIS A 14 -7.93 2.66 -3.48
N GLU A 15 -7.22 3.71 -3.10
CA GLU A 15 -5.98 3.61 -2.36
C GLU A 15 -5.78 4.82 -1.45
N GLY A 16 -4.93 4.66 -0.42
CA GLY A 16 -4.63 5.77 0.47
C GLY A 16 -3.88 5.38 1.75
N LYS A 17 -3.33 6.40 2.39
CA LYS A 17 -2.65 6.26 3.69
C LYS A 17 -3.67 6.19 4.82
N LEU A 18 -3.55 5.21 5.70
CA LEU A 18 -4.32 5.09 6.94
C LEU A 18 -3.41 4.77 8.13
N THR A 19 -3.97 4.89 9.33
CA THR A 19 -3.36 4.39 10.57
C THR A 19 -4.08 3.12 11.02
N LEU A 20 -3.36 2.00 11.05
CA LEU A 20 -3.86 0.73 11.56
C LEU A 20 -3.64 0.67 13.08
N ALA A 21 -4.72 0.47 13.83
CA ALA A 21 -4.66 0.24 15.26
C ALA A 21 -4.56 -1.26 15.56
N GLU A 22 -3.44 -1.68 16.15
CA GLU A 22 -3.24 -2.99 16.75
C GLU A 22 -3.28 -2.87 18.28
N SER A 23 -3.35 -4.02 18.98
CA SER A 23 -3.58 -4.08 20.43
C SER A 23 -2.69 -3.17 21.28
N THR A 24 -1.44 -2.92 20.86
CA THR A 24 -0.47 -2.11 21.61
C THR A 24 0.22 -1.03 20.77
N ARG A 25 -0.16 -0.85 19.50
CA ARG A 25 0.54 0.08 18.60
C ARG A 25 -0.32 0.59 17.47
N LEU A 26 0.04 1.77 16.98
CA LEU A 26 -0.47 2.36 15.75
C LEU A 26 0.58 2.24 14.66
N LEU A 27 0.16 1.84 13.46
CA LEU A 27 1.05 1.68 12.30
C LEU A 27 0.56 2.53 11.13
N ASP A 28 1.46 3.32 10.55
CA ASP A 28 1.23 3.97 9.27
C ASP A 28 1.25 2.92 8.15
N VAL A 29 0.11 2.75 7.50
CA VAL A 29 -0.10 1.80 6.41
C VAL A 29 -0.58 2.52 5.15
N TYR A 30 -0.37 1.89 4.01
CA TYR A 30 -0.98 2.27 2.75
C TYR A 30 -1.86 1.12 2.27
N LEU A 31 -3.14 1.41 2.03
CA LEU A 31 -4.12 0.43 1.57
C LEU A 31 -4.29 0.49 0.06
N PHE A 32 -4.48 -0.67 -0.55
CA PHE A 32 -4.95 -0.80 -1.92
C PHE A 32 -6.22 -1.66 -1.90
N LEU A 33 -7.35 -1.06 -2.26
CA LEU A 33 -8.62 -1.74 -2.39
C LEU A 33 -8.82 -2.11 -3.85
N PHE A 34 -8.73 -3.40 -4.13
CA PHE A 34 -9.11 -3.96 -5.42
C PHE A 34 -10.59 -4.38 -5.39
N ASP A 35 -11.11 -4.77 -6.54
CA ASP A 35 -12.48 -5.27 -6.70
C ASP A 35 -12.73 -6.65 -6.06
N ASP A 36 -11.67 -7.41 -5.75
CA ASP A 36 -11.74 -8.76 -5.17
C ASP A 36 -11.11 -8.89 -3.76
N PHE A 37 -10.20 -8.00 -3.35
CA PHE A 37 -9.61 -7.99 -2.00
C PHE A 37 -9.05 -6.63 -1.58
N LEU A 38 -8.75 -6.51 -0.28
CA LEU A 38 -8.01 -5.41 0.32
C LEU A 38 -6.57 -5.82 0.61
N LEU A 39 -5.60 -5.04 0.12
CA LEU A 39 -4.18 -5.20 0.42
C LEU A 39 -3.73 -4.18 1.47
N ILE A 40 -3.10 -4.66 2.54
CA ILE A 40 -2.50 -3.81 3.56
C ILE A 40 -0.99 -3.82 3.39
N THR A 41 -0.38 -2.63 3.28
CA THR A 41 1.06 -2.49 3.16
C THR A 41 1.62 -1.57 4.23
N LYS A 42 2.82 -1.91 4.71
CA LYS A 42 3.61 -1.05 5.57
C LYS A 42 4.44 -0.10 4.73
N ILE A 43 4.40 1.17 5.11
CA ILE A 43 5.19 2.24 4.50
C ILE A 43 6.60 2.22 5.11
N LYS A 44 7.63 2.13 4.27
CA LYS A 44 9.05 2.18 4.67
C LYS A 44 9.81 3.21 3.85
N ARG A 45 10.71 3.95 4.49
CA ARG A 45 11.67 4.82 3.79
C ARG A 45 13.04 4.19 3.84
N ASN A 46 13.72 4.08 2.70
CA ASN A 46 15.16 3.85 2.74
C ASN A 46 15.83 5.15 3.22
N LYS A 47 16.79 5.05 4.15
CA LYS A 47 17.72 6.16 4.40
C LYS A 47 18.82 6.04 3.35
N LYS A 48 18.56 6.35 2.08
CA LYS A 48 19.67 6.50 1.15
C LYS A 48 20.52 7.68 1.63
N LYS A 49 21.77 7.39 2.01
CA LYS A 49 22.78 8.44 2.22
C LYS A 49 22.93 9.18 0.89
N TYR A 50 22.91 10.51 0.94
CA TYR A 50 23.27 11.37 -0.19
C TYR A 50 24.56 10.82 -0.84
N GLY A 51 24.48 10.37 -2.09
CA GLY A 51 25.63 9.84 -2.83
C GLY A 51 25.48 8.37 -3.21
N GLY A 52 24.71 8.12 -4.26
CA GLY A 52 24.52 6.77 -4.82
C GLY A 52 23.66 6.84 -6.06
N SER A 53 24.28 7.27 -7.15
CA SER A 53 23.80 7.18 -8.53
C SER A 53 23.52 5.70 -8.85
N ASP A 54 22.32 5.23 -8.50
CA ASP A 54 21.64 4.04 -9.07
C ASP A 54 20.26 3.93 -8.41
N THR A 55 19.50 5.02 -8.43
CA THR A 55 18.04 4.90 -8.30
C THR A 55 17.54 4.64 -9.71
N GLY A 56 17.73 3.40 -10.18
CA GLY A 56 17.03 2.91 -11.36
C GLY A 56 15.58 3.35 -11.21
N LEU A 57 15.09 4.09 -12.21
CA LEU A 57 13.76 4.66 -12.26
C LEU A 57 12.77 3.55 -11.93
N ILE A 58 12.35 3.42 -10.67
CA ILE A 58 11.31 2.46 -10.33
C ILE A 58 10.13 2.92 -11.17
N PRO A 59 9.64 2.09 -12.12
CA PRO A 59 8.51 2.48 -12.94
C PRO A 59 7.34 2.69 -11.98
N VAL A 60 7.03 3.95 -11.69
CA VAL A 60 5.89 4.29 -10.87
C VAL A 60 4.67 4.08 -11.76
N CYS A 61 3.77 3.20 -11.35
CA CYS A 61 2.57 2.93 -12.13
C CYS A 61 1.77 4.24 -12.23
N PRO A 62 1.44 4.74 -13.44
CA PRO A 62 0.77 6.02 -13.62
C PRO A 62 -0.65 6.03 -13.05
N SER A 63 -1.23 4.86 -12.74
CA SER A 63 -2.53 4.71 -12.09
C SER A 63 -2.54 5.02 -10.59
N LEU A 64 -1.36 5.18 -9.97
CA LEU A 64 -1.26 5.51 -8.54
C LEU A 64 -1.44 7.02 -8.31
N THR A 65 -1.98 7.37 -7.16
CA THR A 65 -2.19 8.73 -6.67
C THR A 65 -0.87 9.50 -6.58
N PRO A 66 -0.89 10.83 -6.85
CA PRO A 66 0.30 11.66 -6.80
C PRO A 66 1.07 11.59 -5.46
N GLU A 67 0.36 11.40 -4.35
CA GLU A 67 0.94 11.24 -3.01
C GLU A 67 1.87 10.03 -2.94
N LEU A 68 1.39 8.84 -3.36
CA LEU A 68 2.19 7.62 -3.35
C LEU A 68 3.33 7.71 -4.38
N GLN A 69 3.08 8.33 -5.53
CA GLN A 69 4.14 8.56 -6.52
C GLN A 69 5.30 9.40 -5.95
N SER A 70 5.00 10.51 -5.25
CA SER A 70 6.02 11.34 -4.60
C SER A 70 6.77 10.54 -3.54
N PHE A 71 6.05 9.81 -2.70
CA PHE A 71 6.65 8.98 -1.67
C PHE A 71 7.64 7.96 -2.23
N ILE A 72 7.30 7.29 -3.34
CA ILE A 72 8.20 6.32 -4.00
C ILE A 72 9.41 7.02 -4.62
N ARG A 73 9.20 8.17 -5.28
CA ARG A 73 10.29 8.98 -5.86
C ARG A 73 11.30 9.44 -4.80
N GLU A 74 10.83 9.69 -3.59
CA GLU A 74 11.66 10.05 -2.42
C GLU A 74 12.38 8.85 -1.77
N GLY A 75 12.34 7.66 -2.39
CA GLY A 75 12.98 6.45 -1.86
C GLY A 75 12.11 5.70 -0.84
N GLY A 76 10.83 6.07 -0.75
CA GLY A 76 9.80 5.30 -0.07
C GLY A 76 9.49 4.01 -0.83
N PHE A 77 9.07 2.98 -0.09
CA PHE A 77 8.53 1.76 -0.65
C PHE A 77 7.51 1.15 0.30
N CYS A 78 6.59 0.36 -0.26
CA CYS A 78 5.59 -0.36 0.50
C CYS A 78 5.97 -1.85 0.56
N THR A 79 5.78 -2.47 1.72
CA THR A 79 5.91 -3.93 1.88
C THR A 79 4.58 -4.48 2.35
N VAL A 80 4.10 -5.56 1.73
CA VAL A 80 2.88 -6.25 2.17
C VAL A 80 3.00 -6.60 3.65
N LEU A 81 2.00 -6.22 4.43
CA LEU A 81 1.99 -6.45 5.88
C LEU A 81 1.52 -7.88 6.18
N ASP A 82 0.38 -8.27 5.61
CA ASP A 82 -0.27 -9.57 5.82
C ASP A 82 -0.87 -10.10 4.51
N GLN A 83 -1.42 -11.32 4.57
CA GLN A 83 -2.17 -11.88 3.44
C GLN A 83 -3.31 -10.93 3.02
N PRO A 84 -3.53 -10.73 1.71
CA PRO A 84 -4.62 -9.89 1.24
C PRO A 84 -5.97 -10.40 1.76
N ILE A 85 -6.87 -9.49 2.12
CA ILE A 85 -8.16 -9.82 2.75
C ILE A 85 -9.23 -9.85 1.65
N PRO A 86 -9.77 -11.04 1.30
CA PRO A 86 -10.86 -11.13 0.33
C PRO A 86 -12.07 -10.29 0.76
N LEU A 87 -12.74 -9.62 -0.19
CA LEU A 87 -13.86 -8.73 0.16
C LEU A 87 -15.06 -9.48 0.73
N ASP A 88 -15.28 -10.73 0.34
CA ASP A 88 -16.30 -11.62 0.91
C ASP A 88 -16.06 -11.96 2.39
N ARG A 89 -14.84 -11.72 2.89
CA ARG A 89 -14.44 -11.93 4.29
C ARG A 89 -14.23 -10.62 5.06
N LEU A 90 -14.35 -9.47 4.39
CA LEU A 90 -14.17 -8.15 5.01
C LEU A 90 -15.49 -7.69 5.65
N THR A 91 -15.42 -7.21 6.89
CA THR A 91 -16.57 -6.58 7.57
C THR A 91 -16.26 -5.13 7.90
N LEU A 92 -17.11 -4.22 7.46
CA LEU A 92 -17.03 -2.80 7.81
C LEU A 92 -17.92 -2.50 9.01
N LYS A 93 -17.34 -1.88 10.05
CA LYS A 93 -18.06 -1.40 11.22
C LYS A 93 -17.61 0.03 11.51
N ASN A 94 -18.57 0.93 11.67
CA ASN A 94 -18.26 2.27 12.16
C ASN A 94 -17.95 2.17 13.65
N VAL A 95 -16.90 2.85 14.07
CA VAL A 95 -16.64 3.09 15.49
C VAL A 95 -17.31 4.41 15.80
N ASP A 96 -18.41 4.37 16.54
CA ASP A 96 -19.05 5.60 17.02
C ASP A 96 -18.03 6.38 17.88
N PRO A 97 -17.98 7.72 17.75
CA PRO A 97 -17.13 8.52 18.61
C PRO A 97 -17.51 8.29 20.07
N ILE A 98 -16.52 7.93 20.90
CA ILE A 98 -16.66 7.83 22.36
C ILE A 98 -16.86 9.21 22.96
#